data_AF-A0A8H4KZ36-F1
#
_entry.id   AF-A0A8H4KZ36-F1
#
_cell.length_a   1.000
_cell.length_b   1.000
_cell.length_c   1.000
_cell.angle_alpha   90.00
_cell.angle_beta   90.00
_cell.angle_gamma   90.00
#
_symmetry.space_group_name_H-M   'P 1'
#
loop_
_entity.id
_entity.type
_entity.pdbx_description
1 polymer ?
#
loop_
_entity_poly.entity_id
_entity_poly.type
_entity_poly.pdbx_seq_one_letter_code
_entity_poly.pdbx_strand_id
1 'polypeptide(L)'
;PAGKGKAALSSCAYLTSVGYENALQDSRWDDSYKYIRYPDKGAWSVRFTAWYTGGLLHRNKGSDVANAKAAIENILKCQFTEDYDSAWYGTFKLSPDEPYPTADSPLYPPKIYDTYDPNWREFVGTQLIQVVEEFEDLLGQSLVSQIEDALEVAAIGAMRRNGTFLDGDNLTIAYANPALMRAWFVGWIGHRIGNKEFVDFADKQGDLILELFKSTGDDVFSEYNSPTYYGMDAWALAGSIKYGPKNATMTRNAEFMLTELWKDIAEHWNPFLGNLVGPYDRAYTRDLTSHSSVVSLFWWSLFGHEYGPQIYEGNSDLLFDVAQGSSLALIMDTTANFISDKTARALKAKGPWKGDRFTKKSIPDKLGKNAPVRIATSWMSAPLMIGGEQVEEDVNRGDQFVPAIVHWLEIRNTSLYPTSPSSRYTPLHRRLMLLLDPTV
;
A
#
# COMPACT_ATOMS: atom_id res chain seq x y z
N PRO A 1 -12.06 31.77 10.67
CA PRO A 1 -10.98 32.35 9.84
C PRO A 1 -10.64 31.40 8.69
N ALA A 2 -11.30 31.63 7.55
CA ALA A 2 -11.19 30.88 6.33
C ALA A 2 -9.90 31.23 5.56
N GLY A 3 -9.37 30.27 4.79
CA GLY A 3 -8.40 30.53 3.73
C GLY A 3 -7.04 29.88 3.90
N LYS A 4 -6.98 28.54 3.81
CA LYS A 4 -5.83 27.87 3.19
C LYS A 4 -6.34 27.26 1.89
N GLY A 5 -5.69 27.60 0.79
CA GLY A 5 -6.13 27.28 -0.56
C GLY A 5 -6.38 25.79 -0.70
N LYS A 6 -7.61 25.42 -1.03
CA LYS A 6 -7.91 24.09 -1.57
C LYS A 6 -7.09 23.96 -2.86
N ALA A 7 -6.06 23.13 -2.85
CA ALA A 7 -5.64 22.49 -4.08
C ALA A 7 -6.85 21.64 -4.50
N ALA A 8 -7.76 22.21 -5.29
CA ALA A 8 -8.72 21.38 -6.00
C ALA A 8 -7.86 20.41 -6.81
N LEU A 9 -7.97 19.12 -6.54
CA LEU A 9 -7.50 18.11 -7.46
C LEU A 9 -7.95 18.52 -8.86
N SER A 10 -7.15 18.22 -9.88
CA SER A 10 -7.69 18.18 -11.23
C SER A 10 -8.83 17.17 -11.18
N SER A 11 -10.08 17.65 -11.10
CA SER A 11 -11.26 16.81 -11.00
C SER A 11 -11.29 15.77 -12.13
N CYS A 12 -10.61 16.05 -13.24
CA CYS A 12 -10.42 15.14 -14.36
C CYS A 12 -9.48 13.95 -14.04
N ALA A 13 -8.31 14.19 -13.43
CA ALA A 13 -7.32 13.13 -13.19
C ALA A 13 -7.88 12.01 -12.30
N TYR A 14 -8.44 12.41 -11.15
CA TYR A 14 -9.14 11.53 -10.23
C TYR A 14 -10.31 10.78 -10.89
N LEU A 15 -11.16 11.46 -11.66
CA LEU A 15 -12.30 10.80 -12.31
C LEU A 15 -11.86 9.77 -13.35
N THR A 16 -10.74 10.01 -14.05
CA THR A 16 -10.21 9.05 -15.02
C THR A 16 -9.65 7.78 -14.37
N SER A 17 -8.89 7.90 -13.26
CA SER A 17 -8.36 6.73 -12.57
C SER A 17 -9.50 5.88 -11.96
N VAL A 18 -10.42 6.52 -11.23
CA VAL A 18 -11.59 5.84 -10.63
C VAL A 18 -12.45 5.17 -11.67
N GLY A 19 -12.66 5.82 -12.82
CA GLY A 19 -13.43 5.27 -13.92
C GLY A 19 -12.80 3.98 -14.45
N TYR A 20 -11.50 3.97 -14.69
CA TYR A 20 -10.76 2.80 -15.15
C TYR A 20 -10.74 1.67 -14.11
N GLU A 21 -10.43 2.01 -12.86
CA GLU A 21 -10.34 1.06 -11.73
C GLU A 21 -11.66 0.32 -11.51
N ASN A 22 -12.78 1.06 -11.49
CA ASN A 22 -14.11 0.46 -11.37
C ASN A 22 -14.46 -0.40 -12.59
N ALA A 23 -14.20 0.08 -13.81
CA ALA A 23 -14.50 -0.67 -15.02
C ALA A 23 -13.72 -2.00 -15.09
N LEU A 24 -12.48 -2.01 -14.60
CA LEU A 24 -11.71 -3.24 -14.52
C LEU A 24 -12.33 -4.21 -13.50
N GLN A 25 -12.71 -3.73 -12.32
CA GLN A 25 -13.30 -4.57 -11.30
C GLN A 25 -14.69 -5.08 -11.70
N ASP A 26 -15.49 -4.27 -12.43
CA ASP A 26 -16.73 -4.71 -13.06
C ASP A 26 -16.49 -5.93 -13.99
N SER A 27 -15.39 -5.95 -14.74
CA SER A 27 -15.06 -7.08 -15.62
C SER A 27 -14.73 -8.38 -14.86
N ARG A 28 -14.32 -8.26 -13.59
CA ARG A 28 -14.01 -9.40 -12.72
C ARG A 28 -15.15 -9.79 -11.81
N TRP A 29 -16.14 -8.92 -11.64
CA TRP A 29 -17.27 -9.14 -10.77
C TRP A 29 -18.01 -10.43 -11.16
N ASP A 30 -18.22 -11.28 -10.18
CA ASP A 30 -19.09 -12.45 -10.26
C ASP A 30 -20.35 -12.16 -9.46
N ASP A 31 -21.43 -11.90 -10.19
CA ASP A 31 -22.70 -11.54 -9.58
C ASP A 31 -23.35 -12.70 -8.80
N SER A 32 -22.98 -13.96 -9.11
CA SER A 32 -23.53 -15.13 -8.42
C SER A 32 -22.91 -15.31 -7.03
N TYR A 33 -21.62 -15.01 -6.89
CA TYR A 33 -20.90 -15.09 -5.61
C TYR A 33 -20.91 -13.76 -4.86
N LYS A 34 -21.09 -12.64 -5.57
CA LYS A 34 -20.86 -11.26 -5.08
C LYS A 34 -19.40 -11.02 -4.72
N TYR A 35 -18.49 -11.47 -5.59
CA TYR A 35 -17.04 -11.38 -5.40
C TYR A 35 -16.30 -10.94 -6.66
N ILE A 36 -15.09 -10.43 -6.48
CA ILE A 36 -14.10 -10.29 -7.54
C ILE A 36 -13.46 -11.65 -7.82
N ARG A 37 -13.53 -12.09 -9.09
CA ARG A 37 -12.79 -13.25 -9.59
C ARG A 37 -11.32 -12.88 -9.78
N TYR A 38 -10.45 -13.61 -9.11
CA TYR A 38 -9.00 -13.44 -9.25
C TYR A 38 -8.30 -14.74 -8.83
N PRO A 39 -7.79 -15.54 -9.80
CA PRO A 39 -7.21 -16.85 -9.53
C PRO A 39 -5.80 -16.71 -8.94
N ASP A 40 -5.72 -16.56 -7.63
CA ASP A 40 -4.46 -16.54 -6.85
C ASP A 40 -4.50 -17.63 -5.77
N LYS A 41 -5.26 -17.38 -4.69
CA LYS A 41 -5.47 -18.28 -3.54
C LYS A 41 -6.82 -19.00 -3.59
N GLY A 42 -7.37 -19.14 -4.80
CA GLY A 42 -8.74 -19.59 -5.03
C GLY A 42 -9.34 -18.82 -6.22
N ALA A 43 -10.58 -19.14 -6.61
CA ALA A 43 -11.22 -18.52 -7.76
C ALA A 43 -11.69 -17.07 -7.50
N TRP A 44 -11.91 -16.71 -6.24
CA TRP A 44 -12.35 -15.38 -5.80
C TRP A 44 -11.42 -14.82 -4.74
N SER A 45 -11.33 -13.49 -4.65
CA SER A 45 -10.47 -12.81 -3.67
C SER A 45 -11.29 -12.02 -2.67
N VAL A 46 -11.19 -12.35 -1.38
CA VAL A 46 -11.83 -11.59 -0.29
C VAL A 46 -11.28 -10.16 -0.21
N ARG A 47 -9.96 -9.95 -0.34
CA ARG A 47 -9.32 -8.62 -0.26
C ARG A 47 -9.69 -7.72 -1.43
N PHE A 48 -9.62 -8.23 -2.66
CA PHE A 48 -9.98 -7.41 -3.83
C PHE A 48 -11.47 -7.08 -3.85
N THR A 49 -12.30 -8.00 -3.35
CA THR A 49 -13.74 -7.73 -3.15
C THR A 49 -13.94 -6.63 -2.12
N ALA A 50 -13.23 -6.67 -0.98
CA ALA A 50 -13.30 -5.62 0.02
C ALA A 50 -12.98 -4.26 -0.59
N TRP A 51 -11.88 -4.13 -1.33
CA TRP A 51 -11.50 -2.87 -1.99
C TRP A 51 -12.56 -2.40 -3.00
N TYR A 52 -13.14 -3.33 -3.75
CA TYR A 52 -14.15 -2.98 -4.75
C TYR A 52 -15.46 -2.43 -4.16
N THR A 53 -15.83 -2.82 -2.94
CA THR A 53 -17.08 -2.35 -2.31
C THR A 53 -17.14 -0.83 -2.17
N GLY A 54 -16.01 -0.16 -1.90
CA GLY A 54 -15.95 1.30 -1.87
C GLY A 54 -16.27 1.93 -3.23
N GLY A 55 -15.82 1.32 -4.33
CA GLY A 55 -16.12 1.74 -5.69
C GLY A 55 -17.61 1.61 -6.05
N LEU A 56 -18.24 0.48 -5.68
CA LEU A 56 -19.67 0.27 -5.85
C LEU A 56 -20.50 1.31 -5.07
N LEU A 57 -20.19 1.50 -3.79
CA LEU A 57 -20.91 2.45 -2.93
C LEU A 57 -20.74 3.90 -3.39
N HIS A 58 -19.53 4.28 -3.81
CA HIS A 58 -19.28 5.60 -4.39
C HIS A 58 -20.07 5.82 -5.68
N ARG A 59 -20.14 4.80 -6.55
CA ARG A 59 -20.86 4.89 -7.82
C ARG A 59 -22.37 4.96 -7.64
N ASN A 60 -22.92 4.17 -6.71
CA ASN A 60 -24.32 4.14 -6.30
C ASN A 60 -25.32 4.16 -7.48
N LYS A 61 -25.17 3.23 -8.43
CA LYS A 61 -26.08 3.10 -9.58
C LYS A 61 -26.64 1.69 -9.68
N GLY A 62 -27.92 1.59 -10.04
CA GLY A 62 -28.58 0.29 -10.26
C GLY A 62 -28.45 -0.62 -9.03
N SER A 63 -27.80 -1.77 -9.22
CA SER A 63 -27.60 -2.79 -8.17
C SER A 63 -26.35 -2.58 -7.32
N ASP A 64 -25.58 -1.50 -7.50
CA ASP A 64 -24.28 -1.31 -6.84
C ASP A 64 -24.38 -1.40 -5.31
N VAL A 65 -25.32 -0.68 -4.69
CA VAL A 65 -25.49 -0.69 -3.22
C VAL A 65 -25.89 -2.08 -2.72
N ALA A 66 -26.82 -2.75 -3.41
CA ALA A 66 -27.23 -4.10 -3.04
C ALA A 66 -26.06 -5.10 -3.17
N ASN A 67 -25.26 -4.98 -4.23
CA ASN A 67 -24.09 -5.80 -4.47
C ASN A 67 -22.98 -5.54 -3.45
N ALA A 68 -22.73 -4.28 -3.10
CA ALA A 68 -21.76 -3.92 -2.07
C ALA A 68 -22.15 -4.49 -0.71
N LYS A 69 -23.42 -4.33 -0.30
CA LYS A 69 -23.92 -4.89 0.96
C LYS A 69 -23.79 -6.41 1.01
N ALA A 70 -24.19 -7.10 -0.05
CA ALA A 70 -24.07 -8.56 -0.12
C ALA A 70 -22.60 -9.03 -0.11
N ALA A 71 -21.70 -8.32 -0.80
CA ALA A 71 -20.27 -8.60 -0.75
C ALA A 71 -19.69 -8.41 0.65
N ILE A 72 -20.00 -7.29 1.32
CA ILE A 72 -19.54 -7.03 2.69
C ILE A 72 -20.03 -8.14 3.62
N GLU A 73 -21.32 -8.47 3.61
CA GLU A 73 -21.88 -9.57 4.40
C GLU A 73 -21.17 -10.90 4.14
N ASN A 74 -20.80 -11.19 2.89
CA ASN A 74 -20.04 -12.40 2.58
C ASN A 74 -18.58 -12.34 3.01
N ILE A 75 -17.93 -11.17 2.96
CA ILE A 75 -16.57 -10.97 3.47
C ILE A 75 -16.54 -11.19 4.98
N LEU A 76 -17.53 -10.67 5.72
CA LEU A 76 -17.61 -10.84 7.17
C LEU A 76 -17.73 -12.31 7.56
N LYS A 77 -18.47 -13.13 6.79
CA LYS A 77 -18.54 -14.60 6.98
C LYS A 77 -17.23 -15.33 6.74
N CYS A 78 -16.26 -14.71 6.07
CA CYS A 78 -14.93 -15.27 5.84
C CYS A 78 -13.93 -14.94 6.96
N GLN A 79 -14.36 -14.26 8.03
CA GLN A 79 -13.50 -14.04 9.19
C GLN A 79 -13.29 -15.33 9.97
N PHE A 80 -12.05 -15.56 10.39
CA PHE A 80 -11.69 -16.66 11.26
C PHE A 80 -12.02 -16.32 12.71
N THR A 81 -12.94 -17.06 13.31
CA THR A 81 -13.45 -16.82 14.68
C THR A 81 -13.55 -18.09 15.52
N GLU A 82 -13.25 -19.24 14.92
CA GLU A 82 -13.51 -20.57 15.47
C GLU A 82 -12.52 -21.01 16.55
N ASP A 83 -11.27 -20.56 16.46
CA ASP A 83 -10.22 -20.87 17.41
C ASP A 83 -9.58 -19.56 17.91
N TYR A 84 -9.95 -19.17 19.13
CA TYR A 84 -9.46 -17.97 19.79
C TYR A 84 -7.94 -17.98 19.91
N ASP A 85 -7.31 -19.12 20.17
CA ASP A 85 -5.87 -19.17 20.44
C ASP A 85 -5.02 -19.27 19.15
N SER A 86 -5.66 -19.55 18.02
CA SER A 86 -4.99 -19.67 16.71
C SER A 86 -4.27 -18.40 16.25
N ALA A 87 -3.31 -18.58 15.32
CA ALA A 87 -2.55 -17.48 14.71
C ALA A 87 -3.33 -16.65 13.70
N TRP A 88 -4.41 -17.22 13.19
CA TRP A 88 -5.28 -16.60 12.21
C TRP A 88 -6.55 -16.02 12.84
N TYR A 89 -6.74 -16.10 14.16
CA TYR A 89 -7.91 -15.53 14.82
C TYR A 89 -8.14 -14.05 14.43
N GLY A 90 -9.34 -13.75 13.98
CA GLY A 90 -9.77 -12.43 13.53
C GLY A 90 -9.23 -11.96 12.18
N THR A 91 -8.34 -12.70 11.50
CA THR A 91 -8.02 -12.43 10.08
C THR A 91 -9.12 -12.99 9.17
N PHE A 92 -8.98 -12.80 7.87
CA PHE A 92 -9.95 -13.26 6.86
C PHE A 92 -9.32 -14.34 5.98
N LYS A 93 -10.13 -15.26 5.48
CA LYS A 93 -9.74 -16.19 4.41
C LYS A 93 -9.26 -15.41 3.17
N LEU A 94 -8.34 -15.98 2.40
CA LEU A 94 -7.84 -15.36 1.18
C LEU A 94 -8.89 -15.46 0.06
N SER A 95 -9.56 -16.61 0.01
CA SER A 95 -10.71 -16.91 -0.84
C SER A 95 -11.85 -17.50 0.01
N PRO A 96 -13.13 -17.21 -0.31
CA PRO A 96 -14.27 -17.68 0.50
C PRO A 96 -14.33 -19.20 0.66
N ASP A 97 -13.87 -19.94 -0.36
CA ASP A 97 -13.95 -21.40 -0.42
C ASP A 97 -12.73 -22.11 0.16
N GLU A 98 -11.74 -21.36 0.66
CA GLU A 98 -10.59 -21.98 1.30
C GLU A 98 -11.00 -22.71 2.58
N PRO A 99 -10.42 -23.89 2.82
CA PRO A 99 -10.61 -24.60 4.08
C PRO A 99 -10.01 -23.79 5.24
N TYR A 100 -10.42 -24.14 6.45
CA TYR A 100 -9.80 -23.60 7.65
C TYR A 100 -8.42 -24.23 7.85
N PRO A 101 -7.38 -23.46 8.24
CA PRO A 101 -6.10 -24.02 8.66
C PRO A 101 -6.35 -25.09 9.73
N THR A 102 -5.86 -26.32 9.50
CA THR A 102 -6.18 -27.46 10.36
C THR A 102 -4.89 -28.10 10.86
N ALA A 103 -4.68 -28.12 12.18
CA ALA A 103 -3.51 -28.74 12.79
C ALA A 103 -3.33 -30.20 12.31
N ASP A 104 -2.08 -30.60 12.07
CA ASP A 104 -1.68 -31.93 11.57
C ASP A 104 -2.29 -32.35 10.21
N SER A 105 -2.94 -31.43 9.49
CA SER A 105 -3.47 -31.70 8.15
C SER A 105 -2.34 -31.81 7.12
N PRO A 106 -2.28 -32.90 6.32
CA PRO A 106 -1.29 -33.00 5.24
C PRO A 106 -1.63 -32.14 4.02
N LEU A 107 -2.87 -31.63 3.94
CA LEU A 107 -3.36 -30.87 2.77
C LEU A 107 -3.46 -29.38 3.03
N TYR A 108 -3.77 -28.97 4.26
CA TYR A 108 -3.96 -27.56 4.60
C TYR A 108 -3.50 -27.25 6.05
N PRO A 109 -2.20 -27.47 6.36
CA PRO A 109 -1.65 -27.17 7.67
C PRO A 109 -1.60 -25.65 7.91
N PRO A 110 -1.59 -25.18 9.17
CA PRO A 110 -1.37 -23.77 9.46
C PRO A 110 0.01 -23.31 8.99
N LYS A 111 0.04 -22.38 8.05
CA LYS A 111 1.27 -21.82 7.49
C LYS A 111 1.05 -20.36 7.12
N ILE A 112 1.74 -19.49 7.85
CA ILE A 112 1.69 -18.05 7.66
C ILE A 112 2.10 -17.69 6.22
N TYR A 113 1.36 -16.78 5.59
CA TYR A 113 1.50 -16.35 4.19
C TYR A 113 1.19 -17.41 3.14
N ASP A 114 0.62 -18.55 3.55
CA ASP A 114 0.22 -19.63 2.65
C ASP A 114 -1.25 -20.01 2.85
N THR A 115 -1.58 -20.70 3.95
CA THR A 115 -2.95 -21.13 4.29
C THR A 115 -3.72 -20.10 5.11
N TYR A 116 -3.02 -19.10 5.64
CA TYR A 116 -3.60 -17.88 6.17
C TYR A 116 -2.60 -16.73 6.00
N ASP A 117 -3.11 -15.51 5.89
CA ASP A 117 -2.30 -14.30 5.94
C ASP A 117 -2.84 -13.39 7.06
N PRO A 118 -2.10 -13.18 8.15
CA PRO A 118 -2.56 -12.35 9.24
C PRO A 118 -2.65 -10.86 8.84
N ASN A 119 -1.97 -10.42 7.78
CA ASN A 119 -2.01 -9.04 7.30
C ASN A 119 -3.35 -8.69 6.65
N TRP A 120 -4.10 -9.70 6.18
CA TRP A 120 -5.41 -9.47 5.57
C TRP A 120 -6.39 -8.79 6.49
N ARG A 121 -6.22 -8.98 7.80
CA ARG A 121 -6.93 -8.26 8.83
C ARG A 121 -6.75 -6.75 8.71
N GLU A 122 -5.51 -6.29 8.55
CA GLU A 122 -5.20 -4.87 8.38
C GLU A 122 -5.72 -4.32 7.05
N PHE A 123 -5.54 -5.05 5.94
CA PHE A 123 -6.00 -4.62 4.61
C PHE A 123 -7.52 -4.57 4.50
N VAL A 124 -8.24 -5.61 4.97
CA VAL A 124 -9.70 -5.66 4.95
C VAL A 124 -10.28 -4.73 6.01
N GLY A 125 -9.71 -4.71 7.22
CA GLY A 125 -10.20 -3.88 8.32
C GLY A 125 -10.15 -2.39 8.01
N THR A 126 -9.04 -1.88 7.45
CA THR A 126 -8.95 -0.47 7.05
C THR A 126 -9.87 -0.11 5.88
N GLN A 127 -10.14 -1.06 4.98
CA GLN A 127 -11.14 -0.88 3.93
C GLN A 127 -12.56 -0.80 4.49
N LEU A 128 -12.91 -1.65 5.46
CA LEU A 128 -14.22 -1.62 6.12
C LEU A 128 -14.44 -0.29 6.86
N ILE A 129 -13.39 0.26 7.49
CA ILE A 129 -13.45 1.61 8.10
C ILE A 129 -13.77 2.67 7.04
N GLN A 130 -13.04 2.69 5.92
CA GLN A 130 -13.35 3.63 4.84
C GLN A 130 -14.81 3.51 4.39
N VAL A 131 -15.31 2.28 4.24
CA VAL A 131 -16.68 2.01 3.79
C VAL A 131 -17.71 2.52 4.81
N VAL A 132 -17.50 2.31 6.11
CA VAL A 132 -18.38 2.86 7.15
C VAL A 132 -18.34 4.38 7.13
N GLU A 133 -17.15 4.99 7.18
CA GLU A 133 -17.00 6.44 7.30
C GLU A 133 -17.51 7.22 6.08
N GLU A 134 -17.44 6.64 4.88
CA GLU A 134 -17.95 7.28 3.65
C GLU A 134 -19.43 6.99 3.38
N PHE A 135 -19.94 5.82 3.79
CA PHE A 135 -21.20 5.28 3.26
C PHE A 135 -22.14 4.69 4.31
N GLU A 136 -21.98 5.02 5.60
CA GLU A 136 -22.82 4.52 6.71
C GLU A 136 -24.34 4.55 6.38
N ASP A 137 -24.81 5.66 5.82
CA ASP A 137 -26.22 5.85 5.43
C ASP A 137 -26.71 4.82 4.38
N LEU A 138 -25.83 4.39 3.47
CA LEU A 138 -26.17 3.41 2.42
C LEU A 138 -26.14 1.97 2.96
N LEU A 139 -25.27 1.69 3.92
CA LEU A 139 -25.13 0.37 4.53
C LEU A 139 -26.33 0.05 5.43
N GLY A 140 -26.75 1.05 6.22
CA GLY A 140 -27.75 0.91 7.25
C GLY A 140 -27.21 0.28 8.53
N GLN A 141 -27.80 0.66 9.66
CA GLN A 141 -27.28 0.37 11.00
C GLN A 141 -26.94 -1.10 11.25
N SER A 142 -27.75 -2.03 10.75
CA SER A 142 -27.54 -3.46 11.00
C SER A 142 -26.25 -3.99 10.40
N LEU A 143 -25.86 -3.52 9.21
CA LEU A 143 -24.62 -3.96 8.56
C LEU A 143 -23.41 -3.24 9.17
N VAL A 144 -23.58 -1.97 9.54
CA VAL A 144 -22.56 -1.20 10.25
C VAL A 144 -22.17 -1.89 11.56
N SER A 145 -23.15 -2.34 12.36
CA SER A 145 -22.86 -3.06 13.60
C SER A 145 -22.16 -4.41 13.35
N GLN A 146 -22.50 -5.15 12.28
CA GLN A 146 -21.77 -6.37 11.93
C GLN A 146 -20.31 -6.09 11.52
N ILE A 147 -20.06 -4.95 10.85
CA ILE A 147 -18.69 -4.50 10.54
C ILE A 147 -17.95 -4.17 11.84
N GLU A 148 -18.59 -3.46 12.77
CA GLU A 148 -18.00 -3.13 14.08
C GLU A 148 -17.64 -4.40 14.88
N ASP A 149 -18.53 -5.39 14.93
CA ASP A 149 -18.28 -6.69 15.58
C ASP A 149 -17.06 -7.39 14.96
N ALA A 150 -16.96 -7.42 13.62
CA ALA A 150 -15.84 -8.03 12.93
C ALA A 150 -14.52 -7.26 13.16
N LEU A 151 -14.58 -5.92 13.21
CA LEU A 151 -13.41 -5.09 13.51
C LEU A 151 -12.95 -5.25 14.96
N GLU A 152 -13.85 -5.53 15.91
CA GLU A 152 -13.50 -5.85 17.28
C GLU A 152 -12.74 -7.18 17.38
N VAL A 153 -13.24 -8.25 16.75
CA VAL A 153 -12.54 -9.54 16.67
C VAL A 153 -11.17 -9.37 16.00
N ALA A 154 -11.11 -8.58 14.93
CA ALA A 154 -9.87 -8.26 14.26
C ALA A 154 -8.89 -7.54 15.22
N ALA A 155 -9.36 -6.55 15.98
CA ALA A 155 -8.49 -5.83 16.91
C ALA A 155 -7.85 -6.78 17.94
N ILE A 156 -8.62 -7.71 18.50
CA ILE A 156 -8.13 -8.74 19.42
C ILE A 156 -7.00 -9.56 18.78
N GLY A 157 -7.22 -10.07 17.56
CA GLY A 157 -6.20 -10.81 16.83
C GLY A 157 -4.95 -9.98 16.51
N ALA A 158 -5.10 -8.68 16.22
CA ALA A 158 -3.98 -7.79 15.85
C ALA A 158 -3.12 -7.38 17.04
N MET A 159 -3.74 -7.19 18.19
CA MET A 159 -3.07 -6.83 19.43
C MET A 159 -2.15 -7.95 19.95
N ARG A 160 -2.42 -9.21 19.58
CA ARG A 160 -1.60 -10.37 19.94
C ARG A 160 -0.31 -10.49 19.13
N ARG A 161 -0.25 -9.86 17.94
CA ARG A 161 0.93 -9.91 17.07
C ARG A 161 2.02 -8.96 17.58
N ASN A 162 3.24 -9.44 17.71
CA ASN A 162 4.39 -8.64 18.15
C ASN A 162 5.69 -8.97 17.41
N GLY A 163 5.60 -9.72 16.31
CA GLY A 163 6.76 -10.18 15.53
C GLY A 163 7.52 -11.35 16.14
N THR A 164 7.01 -11.95 17.22
CA THR A 164 7.56 -13.17 17.84
C THR A 164 6.48 -14.14 18.33
N PHE A 165 5.28 -13.64 18.63
CA PHE A 165 4.17 -14.42 19.12
C PHE A 165 3.40 -15.04 17.95
N LEU A 166 3.45 -16.37 17.97
CA LEU A 166 3.16 -17.39 16.97
C LEU A 166 4.28 -17.52 15.92
N ASP A 167 4.65 -18.77 15.65
CA ASP A 167 5.84 -19.12 14.89
C ASP A 167 5.78 -18.51 13.48
N GLY A 168 6.82 -17.74 13.13
CA GLY A 168 6.91 -17.02 11.85
C GLY A 168 6.21 -15.65 11.78
N ASP A 169 5.54 -15.15 12.84
CA ASP A 169 5.04 -13.76 12.84
C ASP A 169 6.20 -12.77 12.74
N ASN A 170 5.98 -11.68 12.00
CA ASN A 170 6.96 -10.63 11.79
C ASN A 170 6.36 -9.21 11.90
N LEU A 171 5.15 -9.07 12.46
CA LEU A 171 4.53 -7.76 12.67
C LEU A 171 5.15 -7.00 13.85
N THR A 172 6.32 -6.44 13.56
CA THR A 172 6.98 -5.43 14.37
C THR A 172 6.53 -4.03 13.94
N ILE A 173 6.88 -3.00 14.71
CA ILE A 173 6.67 -1.60 14.32
C ILE A 173 7.46 -1.17 13.07
N ALA A 174 8.49 -1.94 12.69
CA ALA A 174 9.27 -1.73 11.46
C ALA A 174 8.57 -2.30 10.22
N TYR A 175 7.56 -3.17 10.39
CA TYR A 175 6.76 -3.66 9.28
C TYR A 175 5.75 -2.59 8.87
N ALA A 176 6.24 -1.50 8.27
CA ALA A 176 5.56 -0.23 8.01
C ALA A 176 4.05 -0.31 7.76
N ASN A 177 3.61 -0.71 6.56
CA ASN A 177 2.19 -0.63 6.20
C ASN A 177 1.26 -1.45 7.12
N PRO A 178 1.52 -2.72 7.49
CA PRO A 178 0.60 -3.41 8.38
C PRO A 178 0.66 -2.83 9.80
N ALA A 179 1.81 -2.34 10.27
CA ALA A 179 1.91 -1.66 11.56
C ALA A 179 1.08 -0.35 11.59
N LEU A 180 1.17 0.46 10.54
CA LEU A 180 0.39 1.69 10.35
C LEU A 180 -1.11 1.41 10.30
N MET A 181 -1.52 0.44 9.48
CA MET A 181 -2.92 0.03 9.36
C MET A 181 -3.45 -0.52 10.68
N ARG A 182 -2.67 -1.33 11.41
CA ARG A 182 -3.02 -1.84 12.73
C ARG A 182 -3.28 -0.74 13.73
N ALA A 183 -2.34 0.21 13.87
CA ALA A 183 -2.50 1.33 14.81
C ALA A 183 -3.75 2.16 14.47
N TRP A 184 -4.03 2.38 13.18
CA TRP A 184 -5.23 3.08 12.76
C TRP A 184 -6.51 2.29 13.06
N PHE A 185 -6.64 1.06 12.57
CA PHE A 185 -7.92 0.35 12.64
C PHE A 185 -8.30 -0.03 14.07
N VAL A 186 -7.32 -0.48 14.88
CA VAL A 186 -7.55 -0.81 16.31
C VAL A 186 -7.99 0.44 17.07
N GLY A 187 -7.35 1.58 16.80
CA GLY A 187 -7.73 2.86 17.42
C GLY A 187 -9.13 3.30 17.00
N TRP A 188 -9.47 3.17 15.72
CA TRP A 188 -10.80 3.52 15.22
C TRP A 188 -11.90 2.71 15.90
N ILE A 189 -11.80 1.38 15.93
CA ILE A 189 -12.83 0.54 16.55
C ILE A 189 -12.87 0.73 18.07
N GLY A 190 -11.70 0.90 18.71
CA GLY A 190 -11.63 1.21 20.15
C GLY A 190 -12.39 2.49 20.51
N HIS A 191 -12.24 3.55 19.71
CA HIS A 191 -13.01 4.78 19.89
C HIS A 191 -14.51 4.60 19.57
N ARG A 192 -14.84 3.86 18.52
CA ARG A 192 -16.21 3.60 18.06
C ARG A 192 -17.06 2.90 19.14
N ILE A 193 -16.47 1.91 19.83
CA ILE A 193 -17.18 1.11 20.86
C ILE A 193 -16.85 1.53 22.31
N GLY A 194 -15.98 2.53 22.50
CA GLY A 194 -15.56 2.97 23.83
C GLY A 194 -14.64 2.00 24.58
N ASN A 195 -13.91 1.14 23.86
CA ASN A 195 -12.95 0.20 24.44
C ASN A 195 -11.59 0.88 24.69
N LYS A 196 -11.31 1.20 25.95
CA LYS A 196 -10.08 1.88 26.36
C LYS A 196 -8.81 1.05 26.11
N GLU A 197 -8.87 -0.28 26.21
CA GLU A 197 -7.69 -1.13 25.98
C GLU A 197 -7.21 -1.02 24.52
N PHE A 198 -8.15 -1.01 23.58
CA PHE A 198 -7.85 -0.85 22.15
C PHE A 198 -7.29 0.53 21.86
N VAL A 199 -7.89 1.58 22.44
CA VAL A 199 -7.41 2.96 22.31
C VAL A 199 -5.98 3.08 22.85
N ASP A 200 -5.72 2.60 24.07
CA ASP A 200 -4.41 2.68 24.71
C ASP A 200 -3.34 1.88 23.93
N PHE A 201 -3.71 0.71 23.40
CA PHE A 201 -2.84 -0.07 22.52
C PHE A 201 -2.49 0.70 21.24
N ALA A 202 -3.51 1.21 20.55
CA ALA A 202 -3.36 1.91 19.28
C ALA A 202 -2.55 3.19 19.43
N ASP A 203 -2.78 3.95 20.50
CA ASP A 203 -2.04 5.17 20.79
C ASP A 203 -0.55 4.85 21.05
N LYS A 204 -0.27 3.81 21.85
CA LYS A 204 1.09 3.33 22.07
C LYS A 204 1.77 2.90 20.76
N GLN A 205 1.07 2.16 19.89
CA GLN A 205 1.63 1.77 18.59
C GLN A 205 1.92 2.99 17.72
N GLY A 206 1.00 3.96 17.66
CA GLY A 206 1.18 5.20 16.90
C GLY A 206 2.39 6.03 17.39
N ASP A 207 2.64 6.07 18.70
CA ASP A 207 3.83 6.71 19.27
C ASP A 207 5.11 5.96 18.90
N LEU A 208 5.13 4.64 19.05
CA LEU A 208 6.31 3.82 18.74
C LEU A 208 6.68 3.86 17.25
N ILE A 209 5.69 3.87 16.36
CA ILE A 209 5.93 3.99 14.91
C ILE A 209 6.56 5.34 14.59
N LEU A 210 6.04 6.45 15.15
CA LEU A 210 6.64 7.77 14.95
C LEU A 210 8.04 7.85 15.55
N GLU A 211 8.24 7.28 16.75
CA GLU A 211 9.56 7.22 17.39
C GLU A 211 10.56 6.50 16.49
N LEU A 212 10.19 5.35 15.92
CA LEU A 212 11.04 4.59 15.01
C LEU A 212 11.36 5.39 13.75
N PHE A 213 10.32 5.94 13.11
CA PHE A 213 10.42 6.75 11.89
C PHE A 213 11.46 7.89 12.04
N LYS A 214 11.48 8.54 13.21
CA LYS A 214 12.37 9.68 13.50
C LYS A 214 13.72 9.28 14.11
N SER A 215 13.91 8.01 14.48
CA SER A 215 15.00 7.59 15.38
C SER A 215 16.40 7.83 14.83
N THR A 216 16.55 7.90 13.50
CA THR A 216 17.81 8.16 12.81
C THR A 216 17.99 9.60 12.37
N GLY A 217 16.93 10.42 12.46
CA GLY A 217 16.89 11.79 11.95
C GLY A 217 16.68 11.92 10.44
N ASP A 218 16.55 10.80 9.72
CA ASP A 218 16.26 10.79 8.27
C ASP A 218 14.76 10.75 7.95
N ASP A 219 13.89 10.52 8.94
CA ASP A 219 12.43 10.50 8.83
C ASP A 219 11.96 9.52 7.72
N VAL A 220 12.30 8.23 7.89
CA VAL A 220 12.02 7.17 6.90
C VAL A 220 11.42 5.91 7.55
N PHE A 221 10.61 5.18 6.77
CA PHE A 221 10.13 3.85 7.16
C PHE A 221 11.19 2.77 6.93
N SER A 222 11.13 1.70 7.73
CA SER A 222 12.06 0.57 7.65
C SER A 222 11.93 -0.21 6.36
N GLU A 223 10.72 -0.47 5.87
CA GLU A 223 10.46 -1.07 4.55
C GLU A 223 10.73 -0.02 3.46
N TYR A 224 12.02 0.25 3.26
CA TYR A 224 12.49 1.48 2.61
C TYR A 224 12.34 1.46 1.09
N ASN A 225 12.00 2.64 0.55
CA ASN A 225 11.91 3.00 -0.87
C ASN A 225 11.19 1.99 -1.77
N SER A 226 10.23 1.25 -1.20
CA SER A 226 9.57 0.14 -1.87
C SER A 226 8.35 0.64 -2.65
N PRO A 227 8.33 0.70 -4.00
CA PRO A 227 7.31 1.49 -4.71
C PRO A 227 5.86 1.02 -4.49
N THR A 228 5.63 -0.29 -4.37
CA THR A 228 4.30 -0.80 -4.01
C THR A 228 3.96 -0.46 -2.55
N TYR A 229 4.90 -0.65 -1.62
CA TYR A 229 4.62 -0.51 -0.19
C TYR A 229 4.61 0.92 0.31
N TYR A 230 5.37 1.83 -0.29
CA TYR A 230 5.22 3.28 -0.08
C TYR A 230 3.83 3.77 -0.50
N GLY A 231 3.24 3.18 -1.55
CA GLY A 231 1.84 3.41 -1.87
C GLY A 231 0.90 2.93 -0.76
N MET A 232 1.19 1.79 -0.14
CA MET A 232 0.42 1.26 0.99
C MET A 232 0.60 2.04 2.29
N ASP A 233 1.80 2.55 2.56
CA ASP A 233 2.06 3.47 3.67
C ASP A 233 1.27 4.76 3.47
N ALA A 234 1.27 5.32 2.25
CA ALA A 234 0.46 6.49 1.91
C ALA A 234 -1.04 6.23 2.08
N TRP A 235 -1.54 5.03 1.73
CA TRP A 235 -2.90 4.60 2.01
C TRP A 235 -3.21 4.63 3.52
N ALA A 236 -2.39 3.95 4.32
CA ALA A 236 -2.62 3.82 5.76
C ALA A 236 -2.58 5.19 6.45
N LEU A 237 -1.62 6.04 6.08
CA LEU A 237 -1.46 7.38 6.64
C LEU A 237 -2.61 8.32 6.25
N ALA A 238 -2.94 8.42 4.96
CA ALA A 238 -4.01 9.29 4.50
C ALA A 238 -5.39 8.81 4.97
N GLY A 239 -5.61 7.49 5.01
CA GLY A 239 -6.81 6.88 5.60
C GLY A 239 -6.93 7.23 7.08
N SER A 240 -5.85 7.09 7.85
CA SER A 240 -5.81 7.48 9.28
C SER A 240 -6.13 8.96 9.51
N ILE A 241 -5.65 9.86 8.63
CA ILE A 241 -5.96 11.31 8.71
C ILE A 241 -7.44 11.57 8.42
N LYS A 242 -7.95 10.96 7.36
CA LYS A 242 -9.32 11.22 6.88
C LYS A 242 -10.36 10.62 7.83
N TYR A 243 -10.19 9.35 8.17
CA TYR A 243 -11.20 8.50 8.81
C TYR A 243 -10.87 8.16 10.27
N GLY A 244 -9.64 8.35 10.72
CA GLY A 244 -9.25 8.04 12.09
C GLY A 244 -9.82 9.03 13.13
N PRO A 245 -9.95 8.62 14.41
CA PRO A 245 -10.39 9.50 15.48
C PRO A 245 -9.45 10.71 15.61
N LYS A 246 -10.00 11.92 15.60
CA LYS A 246 -9.19 13.16 15.47
C LYS A 246 -8.13 13.38 16.56
N ASN A 247 -8.35 12.82 17.75
CA ASN A 247 -7.40 12.94 18.87
C ASN A 247 -6.46 11.74 19.01
N ALA A 248 -6.67 10.64 18.25
CA ALA A 248 -5.83 9.47 18.32
C ALA A 248 -4.39 9.82 17.89
N THR A 249 -3.42 9.20 18.55
CA THR A 249 -2.00 9.45 18.29
C THR A 249 -1.62 9.11 16.85
N MET A 250 -2.07 7.97 16.34
CA MET A 250 -1.78 7.55 14.96
C MET A 250 -2.30 8.57 13.93
N THR A 251 -3.50 9.13 14.13
CA THR A 251 -4.07 10.16 13.24
C THR A 251 -3.26 11.45 13.24
N ARG A 252 -2.82 11.93 14.40
CA ARG A 252 -1.98 13.14 14.51
C ARG A 252 -0.58 12.92 13.94
N ASN A 253 0.02 11.77 14.21
CA ASN A 253 1.37 11.43 13.75
C ASN A 253 1.40 11.20 12.23
N ALA A 254 0.31 10.71 11.64
CA ALA A 254 0.20 10.43 10.22
C ALA A 254 0.42 11.67 9.33
N GLU A 255 0.00 12.86 9.77
CA GLU A 255 0.19 14.11 9.01
C GLU A 255 1.66 14.39 8.72
N PHE A 256 2.51 14.23 9.73
CA PHE A 256 3.95 14.42 9.62
C PHE A 256 4.57 13.33 8.73
N MET A 257 4.29 12.05 9.04
CA MET A 257 4.86 10.93 8.31
C MET A 257 4.46 10.91 6.83
N LEU A 258 3.21 11.27 6.49
CA LEU A 258 2.76 11.37 5.10
C LEU A 258 3.49 12.48 4.35
N THR A 259 3.71 13.62 5.01
CA THR A 259 4.45 14.75 4.42
C THR A 259 5.89 14.37 4.11
N GLU A 260 6.58 13.71 5.03
CA GLU A 260 7.97 13.27 4.84
C GLU A 260 8.08 12.12 3.83
N LEU A 261 7.16 11.16 3.84
CA LEU A 261 7.09 10.09 2.84
C LEU A 261 7.04 10.65 1.41
N TRP A 262 6.16 11.62 1.15
CA TRP A 262 6.05 12.22 -0.19
C TRP A 262 7.28 13.07 -0.58
N LYS A 263 7.98 13.66 0.39
CA LYS A 263 9.27 14.32 0.12
C LYS A 263 10.33 13.30 -0.26
N ASP A 264 10.41 12.19 0.45
CA ASP A 264 11.36 11.11 0.18
C ASP A 264 11.11 10.48 -1.20
N ILE A 265 9.86 10.20 -1.53
CA ILE A 265 9.43 9.77 -2.88
C ILE A 265 9.91 10.77 -3.96
N ALA A 266 9.72 12.07 -3.75
CA ALA A 266 10.17 13.10 -4.70
C ALA A 266 11.70 13.21 -4.80
N GLU A 267 12.40 12.93 -3.70
CA GLU A 267 13.86 12.90 -3.65
C GLU A 267 14.41 11.75 -4.52
N HIS A 268 13.72 10.60 -4.54
CA HIS A 268 14.09 9.41 -5.30
C HIS A 268 13.58 9.40 -6.76
N TRP A 269 12.64 10.27 -7.13
CA TRP A 269 12.04 10.30 -8.46
C TRP A 269 12.97 10.85 -9.56
N ASN A 270 13.30 10.06 -10.57
CA ASN A 270 13.97 10.52 -11.79
C ASN A 270 12.96 10.82 -12.91
N PRO A 271 12.70 12.11 -13.22
CA PRO A 271 11.68 12.51 -14.20
C PRO A 271 12.06 12.23 -15.67
N PHE A 272 13.32 11.88 -15.95
CA PHE A 272 13.75 11.53 -17.29
C PHE A 272 13.63 10.03 -17.55
N LEU A 273 13.98 9.20 -16.57
CA LEU A 273 13.84 7.75 -16.65
C LEU A 273 12.44 7.26 -16.24
N GLY A 274 11.62 8.13 -15.64
CA GLY A 274 10.26 7.78 -15.22
C GLY A 274 10.24 6.72 -14.12
N ASN A 275 11.19 6.75 -13.19
CA ASN A 275 11.35 5.69 -12.20
C ASN A 275 11.97 6.24 -10.90
N LEU A 276 11.78 5.53 -9.79
CA LEU A 276 12.45 5.81 -8.53
C LEU A 276 13.87 5.22 -8.59
N VAL A 277 14.88 5.91 -8.08
CA VAL A 277 16.19 5.27 -7.86
C VAL A 277 16.08 4.30 -6.69
N GLY A 278 16.73 3.13 -6.74
CA GLY A 278 16.77 2.21 -5.61
C GLY A 278 17.70 2.69 -4.48
N PRO A 279 18.04 1.83 -3.50
CA PRO A 279 17.66 0.41 -3.36
C PRO A 279 16.18 0.24 -2.99
N TYR A 280 15.67 -0.99 -3.04
CA TYR A 280 14.29 -1.32 -2.62
C TYR A 280 14.28 -2.48 -1.63
N ASP A 281 13.76 -2.25 -0.42
CA ASP A 281 13.57 -3.32 0.56
C ASP A 281 12.65 -4.41 0.02
N ARG A 282 11.62 -4.00 -0.72
CA ARG A 282 10.69 -4.89 -1.39
C ARG A 282 10.18 -4.32 -2.70
N ALA A 283 10.25 -5.13 -3.73
CA ALA A 283 9.81 -4.75 -5.06
C ALA A 283 9.15 -5.92 -5.79
N TYR A 284 7.84 -5.81 -6.01
CA TYR A 284 7.16 -6.62 -7.04
C TYR A 284 7.62 -6.20 -8.44
N THR A 285 7.88 -4.91 -8.63
CA THR A 285 8.46 -4.36 -9.85
C THR A 285 9.74 -3.58 -9.57
N ARG A 286 10.70 -3.74 -10.48
CA ARG A 286 11.95 -2.97 -10.52
C ARG A 286 11.90 -1.85 -11.56
N ASP A 287 10.77 -1.66 -12.24
CA ASP A 287 10.57 -0.63 -13.24
C ASP A 287 9.13 -0.20 -13.37
N LEU A 288 8.91 1.03 -12.93
CA LEU A 288 7.61 1.65 -12.93
C LEU A 288 7.13 1.96 -14.36
N THR A 289 8.02 2.06 -15.36
CA THR A 289 7.64 2.34 -16.75
C THR A 289 7.08 1.12 -17.50
N SER A 290 7.29 -0.08 -16.95
CA SER A 290 6.88 -1.34 -17.59
C SER A 290 5.90 -2.15 -16.76
N HIS A 291 5.84 -1.92 -15.45
CA HIS A 291 4.93 -2.61 -14.54
C HIS A 291 4.31 -1.62 -13.55
N SER A 292 3.11 -1.95 -13.07
CA SER A 292 2.42 -1.12 -12.10
C SER A 292 3.02 -1.25 -10.70
N SER A 293 2.76 -0.22 -9.90
CA SER A 293 2.96 -0.20 -8.45
C SER A 293 1.82 0.59 -7.82
N VAL A 294 1.59 0.43 -6.52
CA VAL A 294 0.56 1.25 -5.84
C VAL A 294 0.92 2.74 -5.89
N VAL A 295 2.20 3.13 -5.72
CA VAL A 295 2.59 4.55 -5.77
C VAL A 295 2.30 5.18 -7.14
N SER A 296 2.39 4.44 -8.24
CA SER A 296 2.08 4.97 -9.57
C SER A 296 0.60 5.30 -9.75
N LEU A 297 -0.30 4.63 -9.01
CA LEU A 297 -1.74 4.94 -8.99
C LEU A 297 -2.04 6.27 -8.27
N PHE A 298 -1.26 6.60 -7.23
CA PHE A 298 -1.33 7.92 -6.62
C PHE A 298 -0.91 9.01 -7.61
N TRP A 299 0.14 8.78 -8.39
CA TRP A 299 0.54 9.72 -9.43
C TRP A 299 -0.58 9.98 -10.44
N TRP A 300 -1.22 8.90 -10.94
CA TRP A 300 -2.36 9.02 -11.85
C TRP A 300 -3.48 9.83 -11.19
N SER A 301 -3.90 9.44 -9.99
CA SER A 301 -5.04 10.06 -9.33
C SER A 301 -4.80 11.53 -8.91
N LEU A 302 -3.58 11.88 -8.51
CA LEU A 302 -3.21 13.23 -8.05
C LEU A 302 -2.90 14.19 -9.22
N PHE A 303 -2.21 13.70 -10.25
CA PHE A 303 -1.62 14.57 -11.28
C PHE A 303 -2.17 14.28 -12.68
N GLY A 304 -2.70 13.09 -12.92
CA GLY A 304 -3.14 12.61 -14.23
C GLY A 304 -2.18 11.56 -14.80
N HIS A 305 -2.72 10.66 -15.62
CA HIS A 305 -1.98 9.55 -16.23
C HIS A 305 -0.71 10.00 -16.97
N GLU A 306 -0.78 11.18 -17.60
CA GLU A 306 0.33 11.73 -18.37
C GLU A 306 1.59 12.03 -17.54
N TYR A 307 1.51 12.26 -16.23
CA TYR A 307 2.65 12.68 -15.39
C TYR A 307 3.34 11.52 -14.65
N GLY A 308 2.63 10.43 -14.42
CA GLY A 308 3.13 9.30 -13.64
C GLY A 308 3.89 8.28 -14.47
N PRO A 309 4.60 7.36 -13.80
CA PRO A 309 5.17 6.20 -14.47
C PRO A 309 4.10 5.17 -14.85
N GLN A 310 2.84 5.40 -14.48
CA GLN A 310 1.76 4.44 -14.65
C GLN A 310 1.67 3.94 -16.10
N ILE A 311 1.72 2.62 -16.26
CA ILE A 311 1.65 1.97 -17.57
C ILE A 311 0.29 2.20 -18.25
N TYR A 312 0.24 1.92 -19.55
CA TYR A 312 -0.97 2.11 -20.36
C TYR A 312 -2.12 1.18 -19.92
N GLU A 313 -3.34 1.66 -20.12
CA GLU A 313 -4.58 0.93 -19.85
C GLU A 313 -4.63 -0.40 -20.62
N GLY A 314 -4.91 -1.51 -19.93
CA GLY A 314 -4.98 -2.86 -20.52
C GLY A 314 -3.68 -3.69 -20.45
N ASN A 315 -2.61 -3.19 -19.84
CA ASN A 315 -1.45 -4.03 -19.50
C ASN A 315 -1.81 -5.02 -18.36
N SER A 316 -1.41 -6.29 -18.48
CA SER A 316 -1.70 -7.33 -17.49
C SER A 316 -1.09 -7.06 -16.11
N ASP A 317 0.03 -6.34 -16.03
CA ASP A 317 0.71 -6.07 -14.76
C ASP A 317 0.01 -4.94 -13.98
N LEU A 318 -0.83 -4.14 -14.65
CA LEU A 318 -1.68 -3.14 -14.02
C LEU A 318 -2.78 -3.78 -13.17
N LEU A 319 -3.19 -4.98 -13.57
CA LEU A 319 -4.40 -5.63 -13.13
C LEU A 319 -4.42 -5.93 -11.62
N PHE A 320 -3.27 -6.14 -11.00
CA PHE A 320 -3.18 -6.46 -9.57
C PHE A 320 -3.34 -5.19 -8.71
N ASP A 321 -2.41 -4.23 -8.81
CA ASP A 321 -2.42 -3.05 -7.91
C ASP A 321 -3.63 -2.15 -8.10
N VAL A 322 -4.12 -2.02 -9.35
CA VAL A 322 -5.29 -1.18 -9.66
C VAL A 322 -6.58 -1.72 -9.03
N ALA A 323 -6.56 -2.96 -8.51
CA ALA A 323 -7.67 -3.51 -7.76
C ALA A 323 -8.03 -2.68 -6.52
N GLN A 324 -7.06 -1.98 -5.93
CA GLN A 324 -7.27 -1.09 -4.78
C GLN A 324 -7.65 0.35 -5.19
N GLY A 325 -7.56 0.66 -6.48
CA GLY A 325 -7.56 2.03 -6.97
C GLY A 325 -8.78 2.85 -6.53
N SER A 326 -10.00 2.28 -6.62
CA SER A 326 -11.22 2.98 -6.18
C SER A 326 -11.15 3.42 -4.71
N SER A 327 -10.53 2.61 -3.85
CA SER A 327 -10.30 2.95 -2.43
C SER A 327 -9.25 4.05 -2.28
N LEU A 328 -8.14 3.96 -3.01
CA LEU A 328 -7.09 4.98 -3.01
C LEU A 328 -7.67 6.32 -3.46
N ALA A 329 -8.52 6.31 -4.47
CA ALA A 329 -9.06 7.53 -5.02
C ALA A 329 -9.83 8.35 -3.96
N LEU A 330 -10.59 7.68 -3.09
CA LEU A 330 -11.35 8.33 -2.02
C LEU A 330 -10.46 9.07 -1.00
N ILE A 331 -9.15 8.80 -0.91
CA ILE A 331 -8.23 9.53 -0.01
C ILE A 331 -7.41 10.63 -0.71
N MET A 332 -7.53 10.80 -2.03
CA MET A 332 -6.62 11.65 -2.81
C MET A 332 -6.63 13.12 -2.40
N ASP A 333 -7.81 13.67 -2.08
CA ASP A 333 -7.92 15.05 -1.58
C ASP A 333 -7.18 15.22 -0.25
N THR A 334 -7.21 14.19 0.61
CA THR A 334 -6.46 14.19 1.87
C THR A 334 -4.98 14.12 1.59
N THR A 335 -4.53 13.19 0.74
CA THR A 335 -3.13 13.05 0.35
C THR A 335 -2.57 14.35 -0.24
N ALA A 336 -3.32 15.01 -1.14
CA ALA A 336 -2.90 16.25 -1.79
C ALA A 336 -2.58 17.37 -0.80
N ASN A 337 -3.27 17.44 0.35
CA ASN A 337 -3.02 18.46 1.38
C ASN A 337 -1.65 18.32 2.07
N PHE A 338 -1.03 17.15 1.98
CA PHE A 338 0.29 16.87 2.58
C PHE A 338 1.42 16.82 1.55
N ILE A 339 1.13 17.17 0.30
CA ILE A 339 2.14 17.31 -0.76
C ILE A 339 2.37 18.81 -1.00
N SER A 340 3.54 19.30 -0.64
CA SER A 340 3.89 20.71 -0.90
C SER A 340 3.96 21.02 -2.40
N ASP A 341 3.75 22.28 -2.79
CA ASP A 341 3.92 22.72 -4.18
C ASP A 341 5.30 22.38 -4.76
N LYS A 342 6.36 22.41 -3.92
CA LYS A 342 7.71 22.02 -4.32
C LYS A 342 7.76 20.53 -4.65
N THR A 343 7.21 19.69 -3.78
CA THR A 343 7.11 18.24 -3.96
C THR A 343 6.29 17.92 -5.21
N ALA A 344 5.09 18.49 -5.36
CA ALA A 344 4.24 18.27 -6.52
C ALA A 344 4.91 18.71 -7.85
N ARG A 345 5.69 19.81 -7.84
CA ARG A 345 6.48 20.20 -9.03
C ARG A 345 7.56 19.19 -9.38
N ALA A 346 8.25 18.62 -8.39
CA ALA A 346 9.25 17.59 -8.63
C ALA A 346 8.62 16.30 -9.20
N LEU A 347 7.50 15.86 -8.62
CA LEU A 347 6.79 14.64 -9.06
C LEU A 347 6.18 14.77 -10.46
N LYS A 348 5.78 15.99 -10.87
CA LYS A 348 5.26 16.29 -12.22
C LYS A 348 6.34 16.63 -13.25
N ALA A 349 7.61 16.73 -12.84
CA ALA A 349 8.69 17.05 -13.77
C ALA A 349 8.82 15.96 -14.84
N LYS A 350 9.24 16.37 -16.04
CA LYS A 350 9.45 15.47 -17.19
C LYS A 350 10.71 15.86 -17.94
N GLY A 351 11.31 14.87 -18.57
CA GLY A 351 12.41 15.08 -19.51
C GLY A 351 13.77 15.29 -18.83
N PRO A 352 14.81 15.53 -19.63
CA PRO A 352 16.18 15.63 -19.13
C PRO A 352 16.38 16.87 -18.27
N TRP A 353 17.26 16.76 -17.29
CA TRP A 353 17.66 17.83 -16.36
C TRP A 353 19.18 17.91 -16.23
N LYS A 354 19.69 19.02 -15.68
CA LYS A 354 21.13 19.25 -15.50
C LYS A 354 21.54 19.06 -14.05
N GLY A 355 22.72 18.47 -13.85
CA GLY A 355 23.29 18.18 -12.54
C GLY A 355 23.07 16.73 -12.11
N ASP A 356 23.34 16.47 -10.84
CA ASP A 356 23.11 15.21 -10.18
C ASP A 356 22.46 15.42 -8.80
N ARG A 357 21.99 14.32 -8.21
CA ARG A 357 21.48 14.24 -6.84
C ARG A 357 22.11 13.03 -6.17
N PHE A 358 22.57 13.23 -4.95
CA PHE A 358 23.05 12.17 -4.07
C PHE A 358 22.19 12.14 -2.81
N THR A 359 21.71 10.97 -2.44
CA THR A 359 20.95 10.72 -1.22
C THR A 359 21.69 9.70 -0.37
N LYS A 360 21.63 9.89 0.94
CA LYS A 360 22.07 8.91 1.94
C LYS A 360 21.02 8.91 3.04
N LYS A 361 20.43 7.75 3.32
CA LYS A 361 19.46 7.56 4.39
C LYS A 361 19.89 6.46 5.33
N SER A 362 19.59 6.67 6.60
CA SER A 362 19.83 5.78 7.71
C SER A 362 18.48 5.17 8.10
N ILE A 363 18.30 3.88 7.81
CA ILE A 363 17.03 3.17 7.90
C ILE A 363 17.00 2.38 9.20
N PRO A 364 16.07 2.68 10.12
CA PRO A 364 15.96 1.96 11.39
C PRO A 364 15.12 0.70 11.26
N ASP A 365 15.56 -0.43 11.81
CA ASP A 365 14.76 -1.68 11.85
C ASP A 365 14.15 -1.97 13.23
N LYS A 366 14.61 -1.28 14.28
CA LYS A 366 14.05 -1.37 15.64
C LYS A 366 14.48 -0.16 16.49
N LEU A 367 13.78 0.06 17.59
CA LEU A 367 14.15 1.05 18.59
C LEU A 367 15.29 0.54 19.50
N GLY A 368 16.12 1.47 20.00
CA GLY A 368 17.11 1.22 21.03
C GLY A 368 18.50 1.79 20.72
N LYS A 369 19.29 2.04 21.76
CA LYS A 369 20.61 2.70 21.68
C LYS A 369 21.60 2.00 20.73
N ASN A 370 21.52 0.68 20.63
CA ASN A 370 22.39 -0.15 19.79
C ASN A 370 21.58 -0.86 18.69
N ALA A 371 20.43 -0.31 18.30
CA ALA A 371 19.69 -0.85 17.17
C ALA A 371 20.54 -0.76 15.90
N PRO A 372 20.62 -1.82 15.08
CA PRO A 372 21.26 -1.77 13.79
C PRO A 372 20.49 -0.79 12.90
N VAL A 373 21.24 -0.10 12.06
CA VAL A 373 20.72 0.88 11.12
C VAL A 373 21.31 0.54 9.76
N ARG A 374 20.45 0.33 8.77
CA ARG A 374 20.89 0.11 7.39
C ARG A 374 21.17 1.45 6.73
N ILE A 375 22.17 1.50 5.85
CA ILE A 375 22.52 2.72 5.13
C ILE A 375 22.18 2.53 3.66
N ALA A 376 21.17 3.24 3.18
CA ALA A 376 20.87 3.34 1.75
C ALA A 376 21.56 4.57 1.15
N THR A 377 22.15 4.40 -0.01
CA THR A 377 22.74 5.48 -0.81
C THR A 377 22.25 5.40 -2.24
N SER A 378 21.93 6.56 -2.79
CA SER A 378 21.53 6.67 -4.19
C SER A 378 22.21 7.85 -4.84
N TRP A 379 22.59 7.68 -6.10
CA TRP A 379 23.07 8.75 -6.95
C TRP A 379 22.26 8.74 -8.24
N MET A 380 21.83 9.91 -8.71
CA MET A 380 21.16 10.02 -10.00
C MET A 380 21.57 11.28 -10.74
N SER A 381 21.70 11.13 -12.06
CA SER A 381 21.65 12.19 -13.05
C SER A 381 20.42 11.96 -13.94
N ALA A 382 20.21 12.80 -14.95
CA ALA A 382 19.12 12.55 -15.89
C ALA A 382 19.20 11.14 -16.55
N PRO A 383 20.29 10.73 -17.23
CA PRO A 383 20.31 9.48 -17.98
C PRO A 383 20.72 8.23 -17.17
N LEU A 384 21.10 8.36 -15.90
CA LEU A 384 21.64 7.26 -15.09
C LEU A 384 21.25 7.45 -13.62
N MET A 385 20.76 6.39 -12.99
CA MET A 385 20.55 6.33 -11.55
C MET A 385 21.02 5.00 -10.98
N ILE A 386 21.67 5.06 -9.82
CA ILE A 386 22.30 3.95 -9.12
C ILE A 386 21.87 4.05 -7.65
N GLY A 387 21.41 2.94 -7.09
CA GLY A 387 21.08 2.85 -5.68
C GLY A 387 21.59 1.56 -5.07
N GLY A 388 22.01 1.62 -3.81
CA GLY A 388 22.37 0.44 -3.03
C GLY A 388 22.25 0.66 -1.53
N GLU A 389 22.05 -0.41 -0.77
CA GLU A 389 22.05 -0.40 0.69
C GLU A 389 23.14 -1.29 1.27
N GLN A 390 23.62 -0.91 2.44
CA GLN A 390 24.45 -1.76 3.28
C GLN A 390 23.60 -2.86 3.90
N VAL A 391 24.06 -4.09 3.71
CA VAL A 391 23.42 -5.30 4.26
C VAL A 391 24.43 -5.96 5.20
N GLU A 392 24.19 -5.85 6.50
CA GLU A 392 24.96 -6.54 7.55
C GLU A 392 24.01 -7.50 8.29
N GLU A 393 23.57 -8.54 7.58
CA GLU A 393 22.66 -9.54 8.11
C GLU A 393 22.97 -10.93 7.56
N ASP A 394 22.62 -11.96 8.33
CA ASP A 394 22.77 -13.37 8.00
C ASP A 394 21.46 -14.01 7.49
N VAL A 395 20.40 -13.20 7.35
CA VAL A 395 19.06 -13.64 6.96
C VAL A 395 18.77 -13.24 5.52
N ASN A 396 18.28 -14.18 4.72
CA ASN A 396 17.77 -13.90 3.39
C ASN A 396 16.42 -13.15 3.47
N ARG A 397 16.37 -11.90 3.00
CA ARG A 397 15.14 -11.07 2.91
C ARG A 397 14.17 -11.48 1.80
N GLY A 398 14.50 -12.52 1.03
CA GLY A 398 13.67 -13.11 -0.02
C GLY A 398 13.75 -12.38 -1.36
N ASP A 399 13.03 -12.91 -2.34
CA ASP A 399 13.16 -12.53 -3.77
C ASP A 399 12.66 -11.12 -4.12
N GLN A 400 11.98 -10.47 -3.17
CA GLN A 400 11.50 -9.09 -3.32
C GLN A 400 12.58 -8.07 -2.95
N PHE A 401 13.63 -8.47 -2.22
CA PHE A 401 14.70 -7.58 -1.79
C PHE A 401 15.59 -7.18 -2.96
N VAL A 402 15.89 -5.88 -3.08
CA VAL A 402 16.72 -5.31 -4.16
C VAL A 402 17.78 -4.42 -3.53
N PRO A 403 18.87 -5.03 -3.00
CA PRO A 403 19.89 -4.31 -2.25
C PRO A 403 20.74 -3.39 -3.13
N ALA A 404 20.74 -3.58 -4.45
CA ALA A 404 21.35 -2.67 -5.41
C ALA A 404 20.64 -2.73 -6.77
N ILE A 405 20.49 -1.57 -7.41
CA ILE A 405 19.91 -1.46 -8.76
C ILE A 405 20.46 -0.27 -9.53
N VAL A 406 20.63 -0.48 -10.84
CA VAL A 406 21.05 0.57 -11.79
C VAL A 406 20.05 0.64 -12.94
N HIS A 407 19.60 1.86 -13.25
CA HIS A 407 18.81 2.17 -14.44
C HIS A 407 19.52 3.23 -15.27
N TRP A 408 19.55 3.04 -16.58
CA TRP A 408 20.12 4.02 -17.50
C TRP A 408 19.35 4.11 -18.80
N LEU A 409 19.50 5.24 -19.47
CA LEU A 409 18.98 5.49 -20.79
C LEU A 409 19.79 4.72 -21.84
N GLU A 410 19.17 3.81 -22.58
CA GLU A 410 19.78 3.24 -23.79
C GLU A 410 19.50 4.17 -24.99
N ILE A 411 20.53 4.87 -25.49
CA ILE A 411 20.43 5.57 -26.77
C ILE A 411 20.68 4.56 -27.89
N ARG A 412 19.61 4.02 -28.49
CA ARG A 412 19.74 3.17 -29.69
C ARG A 412 19.99 4.04 -30.91
N ASN A 413 21.15 3.86 -31.52
CA ASN A 413 21.52 4.50 -32.77
C ASN A 413 21.45 3.50 -33.94
N THR A 414 20.35 2.75 -34.08
CA THR A 414 20.19 1.78 -35.18
C THR A 414 18.76 1.68 -35.71
N SER A 415 18.65 1.87 -37.02
CA SER A 415 17.52 1.49 -37.86
C SER A 415 17.50 -0.03 -38.06
N LEU A 416 16.56 -0.76 -37.45
CA LEU A 416 16.19 -2.12 -37.84
C LEU A 416 14.67 -2.31 -37.74
N TYR A 417 14.01 -2.13 -38.89
CA TYR A 417 12.64 -2.51 -39.31
C TYR A 417 11.42 -1.72 -38.75
N PRO A 418 10.34 -1.58 -39.56
CA PRO A 418 9.40 -0.46 -39.47
C PRO A 418 8.17 -0.72 -38.60
N THR A 419 7.90 0.27 -37.74
CA THR A 419 6.60 0.89 -37.41
C THR A 419 5.38 -0.03 -37.15
N SER A 420 5.03 -0.13 -35.86
CA SER A 420 3.65 0.11 -35.43
C SER A 420 3.44 1.63 -35.28
N PRO A 421 2.31 2.23 -35.70
CA PRO A 421 2.14 3.68 -35.78
C PRO A 421 1.82 4.34 -34.43
N SER A 422 2.61 4.06 -33.40
CA SER A 422 2.58 4.80 -32.12
C SER A 422 3.95 5.11 -31.52
N SER A 423 5.06 4.76 -32.19
CA SER A 423 6.41 5.02 -31.65
C SER A 423 6.84 6.49 -31.84
N ARG A 424 6.36 7.39 -30.96
CA ARG A 424 7.12 8.59 -30.61
C ARG A 424 8.17 8.17 -29.59
N TYR A 425 9.45 8.27 -29.96
CA TYR A 425 10.64 8.22 -29.07
C TYR A 425 10.37 7.63 -27.67
N THR A 426 10.24 6.31 -27.57
CA THR A 426 10.31 5.63 -26.28
C THR A 426 11.77 5.25 -26.06
N PRO A 427 12.49 5.87 -25.11
CA PRO A 427 13.76 5.33 -24.70
C PRO A 427 13.54 3.91 -24.16
N LEU A 428 14.31 2.95 -24.66
CA LEU A 428 14.35 1.63 -24.05
C LEU A 428 15.23 1.72 -22.80
N HIS A 429 14.66 1.38 -21.64
CA HIS A 429 15.37 1.35 -20.37
C HIS A 429 16.04 -0.02 -20.22
N ARG A 430 17.38 -0.04 -20.13
CA ARG A 430 18.08 -1.25 -19.69
C ARG A 430 18.32 -1.19 -18.19
N ARG A 431 18.36 -2.38 -17.60
CA ARG A 431 18.60 -2.61 -16.17
C ARG A 431 19.75 -3.60 -16.04
N LEU A 432 20.62 -3.37 -15.08
CA LEU A 432 21.60 -4.32 -14.62
C LEU A 432 21.38 -4.43 -13.12
N MET A 433 21.03 -5.63 -12.69
CA MET A 433 21.05 -5.99 -11.28
C MET A 433 22.47 -6.44 -10.98
N LEU A 434 23.15 -5.73 -10.09
CA LEU A 434 24.34 -6.26 -9.44
C LEU A 434 23.82 -7.03 -8.23
N LEU A 435 23.69 -8.35 -8.37
CA LEU A 435 23.66 -9.23 -7.22
C LEU A 435 25.05 -9.15 -6.59
N LEU A 436 25.20 -8.31 -5.58
CA LEU A 436 26.34 -8.42 -4.67
C LEU A 436 26.03 -9.62 -3.78
N ASP A 437 26.61 -10.75 -4.13
CA ASP A 437 26.65 -11.91 -3.26
C ASP A 437 27.45 -11.52 -2.00
N PRO A 438 26.86 -11.53 -0.80
CA PRO A 438 27.59 -11.25 0.44
C PRO A 438 28.64 -12.32 0.78
N THR A 439 28.76 -13.40 -0.01
CA THR A 439 29.74 -14.47 0.17
C THR A 439 30.95 -14.43 -0.78
N VAL A 440 31.13 -13.36 -1.57
CA VAL A 440 32.33 -13.17 -2.43
C VAL A 440 33.20 -11.99 -2.00
#